data_AF-H0SNE2-F1
#
_entry.id   AF-H0SNE2-F1
#
_cell.length_a   1.000
_cell.length_b   1.000
_cell.length_c   1.000
_cell.angle_alpha   90.00
_cell.angle_beta   90.00
_cell.angle_gamma   90.00
#
_symmetry.space_group_name_H-M   'P 1'
#
loop_
_entity.id
_entity.type
_entity.pdbx_description
1 polymer ?
#
loop_
_entity_poly.entity_id
_entity_poly.type
_entity_poly.pdbx_seq_one_letter_code
_entity_poly.pdbx_strand_id
1 'polypeptide(L)'
;MATVDPGGPTFDRQTVESNPDAVLVALGRSFEALSAELASLQQQDDHAAASCDTQSHLSVVVAPGVERIEAVLSSLAPIERAIMTIPARTVVGLGVKARHAAHVLSNYWMDTPESLDWDARTVRHLIENACSVAGVKLN
;
A
#
# COMPACT_ATOMS: atom_id res chain seq x y z
N MET A 1 7.45 -11.47 30.78
CA MET A 1 8.12 -10.36 30.07
C MET A 1 7.79 -10.51 28.60
N ALA A 2 6.87 -9.70 28.08
CA ALA A 2 6.53 -9.67 26.67
C ALA A 2 7.30 -8.51 26.03
N THR A 3 8.27 -8.83 25.20
CA THR A 3 8.96 -7.86 24.33
C THR A 3 8.09 -7.66 23.11
N VAL A 4 7.43 -6.50 23.01
CA VAL A 4 6.70 -6.08 21.82
C VAL A 4 7.57 -5.06 21.09
N ASP A 5 7.85 -5.37 19.82
CA ASP A 5 8.69 -4.66 18.87
C ASP A 5 8.23 -3.19 18.66
N PRO A 6 9.12 -2.18 18.69
CA PRO A 6 8.75 -0.78 18.61
C PRO A 6 8.85 -0.30 17.16
N GLY A 7 7.72 -0.06 16.51
CA GLY A 7 7.74 0.55 15.17
C GLY A 7 6.41 0.53 14.43
N GLY A 8 5.41 -0.19 14.93
CA GLY A 8 4.06 -0.10 14.40
C GLY A 8 3.23 0.98 15.09
N PRO A 9 2.21 1.56 14.42
CA PRO A 9 1.21 2.35 15.10
C PRO A 9 0.59 1.50 16.21
N THR A 10 0.81 1.92 17.47
CA THR A 10 0.27 1.24 18.65
C THR A 10 -1.23 1.53 18.72
N PHE A 11 -2.01 0.73 18.03
CA PHE A 11 -3.46 0.75 18.22
C PHE A 11 -3.76 0.16 19.58
N ASP A 12 -4.49 0.91 20.40
CA ASP A 12 -5.08 0.37 21.60
C ASP A 12 -5.97 -0.83 21.20
N ARG A 13 -5.66 -2.00 21.76
CA ARG A 13 -6.34 -3.26 21.46
C ARG A 13 -7.84 -3.13 21.68
N GLN A 14 -8.26 -2.38 22.68
CA GLN A 14 -9.66 -2.14 22.99
C GLN A 14 -10.37 -1.32 21.90
N THR A 15 -9.66 -0.40 21.25
CA THR A 15 -10.16 0.37 20.11
C THR A 15 -10.36 -0.52 18.87
N VAL A 16 -9.41 -1.43 18.60
CA VAL A 16 -9.51 -2.39 17.49
C VAL A 16 -10.67 -3.37 17.69
N GLU A 17 -10.87 -3.86 18.91
CA GLU A 17 -11.93 -4.82 19.21
C GLU A 17 -13.34 -4.20 19.15
N SER A 18 -13.45 -2.93 19.57
CA SER A 18 -14.72 -2.19 19.63
C SER A 18 -15.19 -1.72 18.25
N ASN A 19 -14.27 -1.29 17.37
CA ASN A 19 -14.61 -0.84 16.03
C ASN A 19 -13.48 -1.12 15.00
N PRO A 20 -13.30 -2.39 14.59
CA PRO A 20 -12.21 -2.78 13.71
C PRO A 20 -12.32 -2.14 12.33
N ASP A 21 -13.53 -1.95 11.80
CA ASP A 21 -13.75 -1.33 10.49
C ASP A 21 -13.40 0.16 10.48
N ALA A 22 -13.66 0.91 11.56
CA ALA A 22 -13.20 2.29 11.65
C ALA A 22 -11.67 2.39 11.68
N VAL A 23 -11.01 1.45 12.36
CA VAL A 23 -9.54 1.36 12.36
C VAL A 23 -9.02 1.01 10.97
N LEU A 24 -9.65 0.06 10.27
CA LEU A 24 -9.32 -0.26 8.87
C LEU A 24 -9.47 0.96 7.96
N VAL A 25 -10.54 1.74 8.09
CA VAL A 25 -10.72 2.97 7.28
C VAL A 25 -9.62 3.98 7.55
N ALA A 26 -9.24 4.20 8.81
CA ALA A 26 -8.14 5.10 9.15
C ALA A 26 -6.81 4.62 8.56
N LEU A 27 -6.50 3.33 8.70
CA LEU A 27 -5.32 2.70 8.11
C LEU A 27 -5.31 2.81 6.58
N GLY A 28 -6.44 2.55 5.92
CA GLY A 28 -6.56 2.66 4.46
C GLY A 28 -6.26 4.07 3.95
N ARG A 29 -6.70 5.10 4.67
CA ARG A 29 -6.38 6.49 4.33
C ARG A 29 -4.88 6.80 4.49
N SER A 30 -4.27 6.33 5.58
CA SER A 30 -2.83 6.51 5.80
C SER A 30 -2.01 5.79 4.74
N PHE A 31 -2.41 4.57 4.38
CA PHE A 31 -1.81 3.80 3.30
C PHE A 31 -1.88 4.57 1.97
N GLU A 32 -3.07 5.03 1.57
CA GLU A 32 -3.24 5.80 0.33
C GLU A 32 -2.39 7.07 0.28
N ALA A 33 -2.29 7.79 1.40
CA ALA A 33 -1.47 8.99 1.48
C ALA A 33 0.02 8.68 1.29
N LEU A 34 0.54 7.65 1.96
CA LEU A 34 1.93 7.23 1.85
C LEU A 34 2.26 6.63 0.47
N SER A 35 1.35 5.83 -0.11
CA SER A 35 1.51 5.31 -1.47
C SER A 35 1.54 6.44 -2.51
N ALA A 36 0.74 7.49 -2.34
CA ALA A 36 0.75 8.66 -3.21
C ALA A 36 2.04 9.48 -3.05
N GLU A 37 2.56 9.61 -1.82
CA GLU A 37 3.86 10.23 -1.57
C GLU A 37 4.98 9.42 -2.26
N LEU A 38 4.98 8.10 -2.08
CA LEU A 38 5.97 7.21 -2.70
C LEU A 38 5.98 7.34 -4.23
N ALA A 39 4.81 7.30 -4.87
CA ALA A 39 4.69 7.47 -6.31
C ALA A 39 5.21 8.83 -6.79
N SER A 40 4.95 9.88 -6.01
CA SER A 40 5.45 11.24 -6.33
C SER A 40 6.97 11.33 -6.24
N LEU A 41 7.58 10.68 -5.24
CA LEU A 41 9.04 10.63 -5.09
C LEU A 41 9.70 9.84 -6.22
N GLN A 42 9.11 8.71 -6.62
CA GLN A 42 9.62 7.89 -7.72
C GLN A 42 9.61 8.65 -9.05
N GLN A 43 8.55 9.40 -9.34
CA GLN A 43 8.48 10.23 -10.55
C GLN A 43 9.55 11.34 -10.57
N GLN A 44 9.88 11.92 -9.42
CA GLN A 44 10.91 12.96 -9.31
C GLN A 44 12.31 12.40 -9.63
N ASP A 45 12.61 11.19 -9.16
CA ASP A 45 13.88 10.51 -9.42
C ASP A 45 14.01 10.09 -10.90
N ASP A 46 12.94 9.57 -11.52
CA ASP A 46 12.93 9.22 -12.95
C ASP A 46 13.17 10.44 -13.86
N HIS A 47 12.55 11.58 -13.53
CA HIS A 47 12.77 12.83 -14.26
C HIS A 47 14.18 13.41 -14.06
N ALA A 48 14.76 13.27 -12.86
CA ALA A 48 16.13 13.69 -12.59
C ALA A 48 17.15 12.81 -13.34
N ALA A 49 16.92 11.50 -13.41
CA ALA A 49 17.75 10.56 -14.17
C ALA A 49 17.67 10.82 -15.68
N ALA A 50 16.47 11.05 -16.23
CA ALA A 50 16.28 11.37 -17.65
C ALA A 50 16.87 12.74 -18.06
N SER A 51 17.07 13.66 -17.11
CA SER A 51 17.70 14.97 -17.36
C SER A 51 19.23 14.95 -17.27
N CYS A 52 19.85 13.89 -16.73
CA CYS A 52 21.28 13.83 -16.45
C CYS A 52 22.03 12.91 -17.43
N ASP A 53 21.82 13.09 -18.73
CA ASP A 53 22.57 12.39 -19.77
C ASP A 53 23.85 13.17 -20.13
N THR A 54 24.66 13.56 -19.13
CA THR A 54 26.05 13.99 -19.34
C THR A 54 26.86 13.85 -18.04
N GLN A 55 27.59 12.73 -17.93
CA GLN A 55 28.90 12.60 -17.29
C GLN A 55 29.04 13.02 -15.80
N SER A 56 29.23 12.04 -14.90
CA SER A 56 30.47 11.88 -14.10
C SER A 56 30.29 11.04 -12.83
N HIS A 57 31.18 10.05 -12.69
CA HIS A 57 31.84 9.50 -11.49
C HIS A 57 31.12 9.50 -10.12
N LEU A 58 30.87 8.28 -9.63
CA LEU A 58 31.14 7.78 -8.27
C LEU A 58 31.19 8.82 -7.14
N SER A 59 30.04 9.02 -6.50
CA SER A 59 29.99 9.36 -5.08
C SER A 59 28.82 8.60 -4.45
N VAL A 60 29.12 7.70 -3.51
CA VAL A 60 28.13 7.08 -2.62
C VAL A 60 27.71 8.15 -1.62
N VAL A 61 26.94 9.12 -2.09
CA VAL A 61 26.04 9.90 -1.26
C VAL A 61 24.68 9.31 -1.59
N VAL A 62 24.06 8.63 -0.63
CA VAL A 62 22.66 8.21 -0.77
C VAL A 62 21.90 9.50 -1.10
N ALA A 63 21.36 9.58 -2.32
CA ALA A 63 20.65 10.78 -2.73
C ALA A 63 19.51 11.02 -1.73
N PRO A 64 19.22 12.25 -1.30
CA PRO A 64 18.15 12.56 -0.35
C PRO A 64 16.78 11.98 -0.73
N GLY A 65 16.55 11.66 -2.01
CA GLY A 65 15.37 10.95 -2.51
C GLY A 65 15.28 9.50 -2.02
N VAL A 66 16.40 8.77 -1.99
CA VAL A 66 16.44 7.35 -1.56
C VAL A 66 16.15 7.22 -0.07
N GLU A 67 16.73 8.06 0.78
CA GLU A 67 16.44 8.05 2.24
C GLU A 67 14.96 8.31 2.52
N ARG A 68 14.33 9.21 1.74
CA ARG A 68 12.91 9.52 1.88
C ARG A 68 12.02 8.38 1.40
N ILE A 69 12.38 7.73 0.29
CA ILE A 69 11.69 6.52 -0.19
C ILE A 69 11.76 5.41 0.87
N GLU A 70 12.94 5.15 1.44
CA GLU A 70 13.12 4.16 2.49
C GLU A 70 12.31 4.49 3.76
N ALA A 71 12.22 5.76 4.14
CA ALA A 71 11.41 6.20 5.27
C ALA A 71 9.90 5.97 5.03
N VAL A 72 9.41 6.27 3.82
CA VAL A 72 8.02 6.02 3.43
C VAL A 72 7.72 4.51 3.42
N LEU A 73 8.60 3.70 2.83
CA LEU A 73 8.47 2.23 2.82
C LEU A 73 8.47 1.64 4.23
N SER A 74 9.35 2.13 5.10
CA SER A 74 9.42 1.74 6.51
C SER A 74 8.13 2.07 7.27
N SER A 75 7.45 3.15 6.88
CA SER A 75 6.16 3.57 7.45
C SER A 75 4.98 2.76 6.90
N LEU A 76 5.05 2.31 5.64
CA LEU A 76 4.02 1.49 5.00
C LEU A 76 3.94 0.08 5.60
N ALA A 77 5.09 -0.59 5.80
CA ALA A 77 5.13 -1.99 6.25
C ALA A 77 4.26 -2.30 7.49
N PRO A 78 4.29 -1.52 8.59
CA PRO A 78 3.41 -1.78 9.74
C PRO A 78 1.93 -1.48 9.47
N ILE A 79 1.61 -0.54 8.58
CA ILE A 79 0.23 -0.22 8.17
C ILE A 79 -0.36 -1.37 7.36
N GLU A 80 0.38 -1.89 6.38
CA GLU A 80 -0.04 -3.03 5.56
C GLU A 80 -0.29 -4.26 6.44
N ARG A 81 0.62 -4.54 7.37
CA ARG A 81 0.44 -5.63 8.35
C ARG A 81 -0.80 -5.44 9.20
N ALA A 82 -1.10 -4.22 9.64
CA ALA A 82 -2.31 -3.93 10.40
C ALA A 82 -3.58 -4.12 9.54
N ILE A 83 -3.58 -3.65 8.29
CA ILE A 83 -4.68 -3.86 7.34
C ILE A 83 -4.91 -5.36 7.11
N MET A 84 -3.87 -6.17 6.97
CA MET A 84 -4.00 -7.62 6.78
C MET A 84 -4.57 -8.32 8.01
N THR A 85 -4.09 -7.97 9.21
CA THR A 85 -4.40 -8.69 10.46
C THR A 85 -5.75 -8.33 11.09
N ILE A 86 -6.20 -7.08 10.99
CA ILE A 86 -7.47 -6.65 11.57
C ILE A 86 -8.62 -7.24 10.75
N PRO A 87 -9.58 -7.97 11.34
CA PRO A 87 -10.71 -8.52 10.60
C PRO A 87 -11.66 -7.40 10.15
N ALA A 88 -12.16 -7.47 8.91
CA ALA A 88 -13.26 -6.62 8.47
C ALA A 88 -14.58 -7.23 8.94
N ARG A 89 -15.45 -6.45 9.59
CA ARG A 89 -16.81 -6.89 10.00
C ARG A 89 -17.90 -6.28 9.14
N THR A 90 -17.57 -5.33 8.27
CA THR A 90 -18.49 -4.67 7.35
C THR A 90 -17.95 -4.65 5.94
N VAL A 91 -18.84 -4.33 4.99
CA VAL A 91 -18.48 -4.10 3.59
C VAL A 91 -17.47 -2.97 3.42
N VAL A 92 -17.48 -1.98 4.32
CA VAL A 92 -16.54 -0.85 4.28
C VAL A 92 -15.12 -1.33 4.61
N GLY A 93 -14.93 -2.10 5.68
CA GLY A 93 -13.64 -2.68 6.01
C GLY A 93 -13.16 -3.70 4.97
N LEU A 94 -14.08 -4.45 4.35
CA LEU A 94 -13.75 -5.34 3.23
C LEU A 94 -13.25 -4.54 2.02
N GLY A 95 -13.86 -3.40 1.73
CA GLY A 95 -13.42 -2.49 0.67
C GLY A 95 -11.99 -1.98 0.87
N VAL A 96 -11.60 -1.65 2.11
CA VAL A 96 -10.21 -1.27 2.45
C VAL A 96 -9.25 -2.41 2.11
N LYS A 97 -9.56 -3.63 2.55
CA LYS A 97 -8.72 -4.81 2.28
C LYS A 97 -8.62 -5.12 0.79
N ALA A 98 -9.74 -5.04 0.07
CA ALA A 98 -9.78 -5.27 -1.37
C ALA A 98 -8.93 -4.25 -2.14
N ARG A 99 -9.03 -2.96 -1.79
CA ARG A 99 -8.16 -1.92 -2.37
C ARG A 99 -6.69 -2.14 -2.05
N HIS A 100 -6.35 -2.49 -0.81
CA HIS A 100 -4.98 -2.82 -0.44
C HIS A 100 -4.46 -4.02 -1.24
N ALA A 101 -5.26 -5.07 -1.39
CA ALA A 101 -4.90 -6.23 -2.22
C ALA A 101 -4.68 -5.84 -3.69
N ALA A 102 -5.50 -4.95 -4.25
CA ALA A 102 -5.32 -4.43 -5.61
C ALA A 102 -3.98 -3.68 -5.77
N HIS A 103 -3.57 -2.92 -4.75
CA HIS A 103 -2.28 -2.23 -4.77
C HIS A 103 -1.10 -3.22 -4.75
N VAL A 104 -1.13 -4.18 -3.83
CA VAL A 104 -0.06 -5.20 -3.69
C VAL A 104 0.03 -6.08 -4.94
N LEU A 105 -1.11 -6.40 -5.55
CA LEU A 105 -1.22 -7.19 -6.78
C LEU A 105 -1.42 -6.32 -8.02
N SER A 106 -0.83 -5.12 -8.04
CA SER A 106 -1.02 -4.14 -9.12
C SER A 106 -0.66 -4.69 -10.50
N ASN A 107 0.28 -5.66 -10.56
CA ASN A 107 0.62 -6.38 -11.79
C ASN A 107 -0.59 -7.07 -12.45
N TYR A 108 -1.64 -7.43 -11.71
CA TYR A 108 -2.86 -8.03 -12.28
C TYR A 108 -3.68 -7.02 -13.10
N TRP A 109 -3.44 -5.72 -12.96
CA TRP A 109 -4.08 -4.66 -13.74
C TRP A 109 -3.18 -4.07 -14.84
N MET A 110 -1.91 -4.46 -14.91
CA MET A 110 -0.98 -3.99 -15.95
C MET A 110 -1.23 -4.65 -17.31
N ASP A 111 -1.76 -5.87 -17.28
CA ASP A 111 -2.04 -6.68 -18.46
C ASP A 111 -3.54 -6.76 -18.78
N THR A 112 -3.85 -7.17 -20.01
CA THR A 112 -5.23 -7.50 -20.41
C THR A 112 -5.75 -8.70 -19.62
N PRO A 113 -7.04 -8.75 -19.24
CA PRO A 113 -7.60 -9.87 -18.49
C PRO A 113 -7.37 -11.25 -19.16
N GLU A 114 -7.31 -11.28 -20.49
CA GLU A 114 -7.12 -12.48 -21.30
C GLU A 114 -5.70 -13.05 -21.22
N SER A 115 -4.70 -12.22 -20.94
CA SER A 115 -3.30 -12.62 -20.79
C SER A 115 -2.94 -13.07 -19.37
N LEU A 116 -3.79 -12.78 -18.39
CA LEU A 116 -3.65 -13.32 -17.04
C LEU A 116 -3.95 -14.82 -17.02
N ASP A 117 -3.18 -15.56 -16.22
CA ASP A 117 -3.54 -16.93 -15.87
C ASP A 117 -4.87 -16.99 -15.08
N TRP A 118 -5.39 -18.19 -14.92
CA TRP A 118 -6.71 -18.39 -14.31
C TRP A 118 -6.75 -17.94 -12.85
N ASP A 119 -5.66 -18.10 -12.09
CA ASP A 119 -5.59 -17.73 -10.68
C ASP A 119 -5.58 -16.20 -10.53
N ALA A 120 -4.74 -15.51 -11.29
CA ALA A 120 -4.65 -14.05 -11.30
C ALA A 120 -5.98 -13.41 -11.74
N ARG A 121 -6.63 -13.97 -12.78
CA ARG A 121 -7.95 -13.52 -13.24
C ARG A 121 -9.02 -13.71 -12.16
N THR A 122 -9.02 -14.85 -11.48
CA THR A 122 -9.97 -15.15 -10.39
C THR A 122 -9.81 -14.17 -9.23
N VAL A 123 -8.57 -13.92 -8.80
CA VAL A 123 -8.27 -12.97 -7.72
C VAL A 123 -8.64 -11.55 -8.12
N ARG A 124 -8.29 -11.11 -9.34
CA ARG A 124 -8.68 -9.80 -9.89
C ARG A 124 -10.19 -9.61 -9.85
N HIS A 125 -10.95 -10.57 -10.38
CA HIS A 125 -12.41 -10.50 -10.36
C HIS A 125 -12.99 -10.45 -8.94
N LEU A 126 -12.45 -11.21 -8.00
CA LEU A 126 -12.90 -11.17 -6.60
C LEU A 126 -12.68 -9.78 -5.99
N ILE A 127 -11.50 -9.19 -6.23
CA ILE A 127 -11.15 -7.86 -5.74
C ILE A 127 -12.05 -6.79 -6.36
N GLU A 128 -12.24 -6.80 -7.69
CA GLU A 128 -13.12 -5.86 -8.40
C GLU A 128 -14.55 -5.91 -7.85
N ASN A 129 -15.09 -7.11 -7.64
CA ASN A 129 -16.43 -7.29 -7.06
C ASN A 129 -16.51 -6.79 -5.62
N ALA A 130 -15.51 -7.10 -4.77
CA ALA A 130 -15.48 -6.63 -3.40
C ALA A 130 -15.41 -5.10 -3.33
N CYS A 131 -14.58 -4.47 -4.16
CA CYS A 131 -14.50 -3.02 -4.29
C CYS A 131 -15.82 -2.42 -4.79
N SER A 132 -16.45 -3.00 -5.81
CA SER A 132 -17.74 -2.55 -6.34
C SER A 132 -18.83 -2.57 -5.28
N VAL A 133 -18.94 -3.67 -4.52
CA VAL A 133 -19.94 -3.82 -3.45
C VAL A 133 -19.68 -2.85 -2.29
N ALA A 134 -18.41 -2.51 -2.04
CA ALA A 134 -18.03 -1.50 -1.04
C ALA A 134 -18.15 -0.04 -1.53
N GLY A 135 -18.51 0.20 -2.80
CA GLY A 135 -18.52 1.55 -3.38
C GLY A 135 -17.11 2.17 -3.51
N VAL A 136 -16.08 1.33 -3.53
CA VAL A 136 -14.67 1.69 -3.58
C VAL A 136 -14.20 1.66 -5.02
N LYS A 137 -13.64 2.78 -5.51
CA LYS A 137 -12.98 2.82 -6.81
C LYS A 137 -11.56 2.26 -6.71
N LEU A 138 -11.19 1.43 -7.68
CA LEU A 138 -9.82 1.05 -7.98
C LEU A 138 -9.25 2.12 -8.92
N ASN A 139 -8.06 2.62 -8.58
CA ASN A 139 -7.36 3.63 -9.36
C ASN A 139 -6.33 2.95 -10.26
#